data_AF-A0A2L0ICG9-F1
#
_entry.id   AF-A0A2L0ICG9-F1
#
_cell.length_a   1.000
_cell.length_b   1.000
_cell.length_c   1.000
_cell.angle_alpha   90.00
_cell.angle_beta   90.00
_cell.angle_gamma   90.00
#
_symmetry.space_group_name_H-M   'P 1'
#
loop_
_entity.id
_entity.type
_entity.pdbx_description
1 polymer ?
#
loop_
_entity_poly.entity_id
_entity_poly.type
_entity_poly.pdbx_seq_one_letter_code
_entity_poly.pdbx_strand_id
1 'polypeptide(L)'
;MAQGYNSKEVKNDAAAAARGYLEFGDYSLAAHSAVRKLGEEFLAKNYASQSGKQMVLAKCIDFYHSEALAELIKRVKGKPDN
;
A
#
# COMPACT_ATOMS: atom_id res chain seq x y z
N MET A 1 5.00 -0.86 1.44
CA MET A 1 6.34 -1.10 2.02
C MET A 1 6.52 -2.49 2.61
N ALA A 2 5.70 -2.92 3.59
CA ALA A 2 5.84 -4.25 4.21
C ALA A 2 5.80 -5.44 3.22
N GLN A 3 5.07 -5.31 2.11
CA GLN A 3 5.00 -6.33 1.05
C GLN A 3 6.15 -6.25 0.03
N GLY A 4 6.89 -5.13 -0.03
CA GLY A 4 7.87 -4.88 -1.08
C GLY A 4 9.33 -5.10 -0.66
N TYR A 5 9.63 -5.08 0.64
CA TYR A 5 10.99 -5.31 1.15
C TYR A 5 11.16 -6.72 1.69
N ASN A 6 12.37 -7.29 1.55
CA ASN A 6 12.72 -8.61 2.08
C ASN A 6 13.31 -8.57 3.49
N SER A 7 13.83 -7.42 3.94
CA SER A 7 14.39 -7.27 5.29
C SER A 7 13.31 -7.49 6.35
N LYS A 8 13.53 -8.45 7.26
CA LYS A 8 12.60 -8.76 8.36
C LYS A 8 12.32 -7.53 9.24
N GLU A 9 13.34 -6.73 9.49
CA GLU A 9 13.23 -5.49 10.26
C GLU A 9 12.25 -4.51 9.58
N VAL A 10 12.48 -4.20 8.30
CA VAL A 10 11.64 -3.26 7.53
C VAL A 10 10.22 -3.79 7.39
N LYS A 11 10.04 -5.10 7.19
CA LYS A 11 8.71 -5.71 7.11
C LYS A 11 7.96 -5.57 8.42
N ASN A 12 8.61 -5.84 9.54
CA ASN A 12 7.99 -5.79 10.86
C ASN A 12 7.61 -4.38 11.26
N ASP A 13 8.51 -3.41 11.06
CA ASP A 13 8.27 -1.99 11.34
C ASP A 13 7.11 -1.45 10.50
N ALA A 14 7.18 -1.62 9.17
CA ALA A 14 6.13 -1.13 8.28
C ALA A 14 4.78 -1.82 8.53
N ALA A 15 4.77 -3.11 8.90
CA ALA A 15 3.55 -3.82 9.26
C ALA A 15 2.97 -3.34 10.61
N ALA A 16 3.82 -3.01 11.58
CA ALA A 16 3.37 -2.44 12.85
C ALA A 16 2.74 -1.05 12.65
N ALA A 17 3.38 -0.18 11.88
CA ALA A 17 2.81 1.12 11.52
C ALA A 17 1.46 0.98 10.79
N ALA A 18 1.37 0.06 9.82
CA ALA A 18 0.13 -0.19 9.08
C ALA A 18 -1.02 -0.67 9.98
N ARG A 19 -0.73 -1.51 10.98
CA ARG A 19 -1.73 -1.93 11.99
C ARG A 19 -2.19 -0.75 12.85
N GLY A 20 -1.28 0.14 13.25
CA GLY A 20 -1.66 1.36 13.95
C GLY A 20 -2.65 2.22 13.14
N TYR A 21 -2.41 2.43 11.85
CA TYR A 21 -3.35 3.18 11.00
C TYR A 21 -4.70 2.49 10.78
N LEU A 22 -4.75 1.16 10.89
CA LEU A 22 -6.01 0.40 10.86
C LEU A 22 -6.83 0.64 12.13
N GLU A 23 -6.20 0.63 13.30
CA GLU A 23 -6.89 0.80 14.59
C GLU A 23 -7.56 2.16 14.76
N PHE A 24 -6.99 3.22 14.15
CA PHE A 24 -7.51 4.59 14.25
C PHE A 24 -8.21 5.08 12.97
N GLY A 25 -8.50 4.19 12.03
CA GLY A 25 -9.07 4.54 10.72
C GLY A 25 -10.59 4.40 10.66
N ASP A 26 -11.23 5.28 9.90
CA ASP A 26 -12.68 5.22 9.60
C ASP A 26 -13.03 4.30 8.40
N TYR A 27 -12.11 3.42 8.01
CA TYR A 27 -12.24 2.56 6.83
C TYR A 27 -12.45 1.11 7.24
N SER A 28 -13.32 0.43 6.49
CA SER A 28 -13.69 -0.95 6.72
C SER A 28 -12.54 -1.93 6.37
N LEU A 29 -12.57 -3.16 6.88
CA LEU A 29 -11.57 -4.19 6.55
C LEU A 29 -11.53 -4.49 5.04
N ALA A 30 -12.69 -4.45 4.38
CA ALA A 30 -12.78 -4.58 2.92
C ALA A 30 -12.03 -3.43 2.20
N ALA A 31 -12.13 -2.19 2.71
CA ALA A 31 -11.40 -1.05 2.16
C ALA A 31 -9.87 -1.24 2.30
N HIS A 32 -9.40 -1.66 3.47
CA HIS A 32 -7.98 -1.98 3.68
C HIS A 32 -7.48 -3.11 2.76
N SER A 33 -8.31 -4.14 2.55
CA SER A 33 -8.01 -5.23 1.63
C SER A 33 -7.89 -4.77 0.18
N ALA A 34 -8.78 -3.86 -0.26
CA ALA A 34 -8.73 -3.28 -1.59
C ALA A 34 -7.47 -2.42 -1.81
N VAL A 35 -7.12 -1.58 -0.82
CA VAL A 35 -5.89 -0.77 -0.86
C VAL A 35 -4.65 -1.66 -0.92
N ARG A 36 -4.64 -2.77 -0.15
CA ARG A 36 -3.55 -3.75 -0.18
C ARG A 36 -3.37 -4.38 -1.57
N LYS A 37 -4.46 -4.79 -2.22
CA LYS A 37 -4.44 -5.37 -3.56
C LYS A 37 -3.90 -4.37 -4.59
N LEU A 38 -4.37 -3.12 -4.55
CA LEU A 38 -3.85 -2.07 -5.43
C LEU A 38 -2.35 -1.82 -5.19
N GLY A 39 -1.89 -1.86 -3.93
CA GLY A 39 -0.47 -1.77 -3.61
C GLY A 39 0.38 -2.89 -4.23
N GLU A 40 -0.14 -4.12 -4.27
CA GLU A 40 0.52 -5.26 -4.94
C GLU A 40 0.67 -5.04 -6.46
N GLU A 41 -0.34 -4.45 -7.10
CA GLU A 41 -0.27 -4.10 -8.53
C GLU A 41 0.85 -3.09 -8.82
N PHE A 42 1.06 -2.09 -7.94
CA PHE A 42 2.18 -1.16 -8.07
C PHE A 42 3.53 -1.81 -7.81
N LEU A 43 3.62 -2.73 -6.86
CA LEU A 43 4.84 -3.48 -6.59
C LEU A 43 5.26 -4.36 -7.78
N ALA A 44 4.30 -4.89 -8.54
CA ALA A 44 4.52 -5.71 -9.72
C ALA A 44 5.00 -4.94 -10.97
N LYS A 45 4.89 -3.59 -10.99
CA LYS A 45 5.35 -2.78 -12.14
C LYS A 45 6.86 -2.91 -12.35
N ASN A 46 7.31 -2.92 -13.60
CA ASN A 46 8.73 -2.91 -13.93
C ASN A 46 9.24 -1.46 -13.96
N TYR A 47 10.22 -1.14 -13.10
CA TYR A 47 10.85 0.18 -13.03
C TYR A 47 12.28 0.08 -13.54
N ALA A 48 12.65 0.94 -14.49
CA ALA A 48 14.04 1.07 -14.88
C ALA A 48 14.86 1.58 -13.70
N SER A 49 16.03 0.96 -13.48
CA SER A 49 16.96 1.36 -12.43
C SER A 49 18.39 1.24 -12.92
N GLN A 50 19.15 2.32 -12.86
CA GLN A 50 20.59 2.28 -13.13
C GLN A 50 21.34 1.38 -12.13
N SER A 51 20.80 1.23 -10.91
CA SER A 51 21.38 0.40 -9.86
C SER A 51 20.97 -1.07 -9.92
N GLY A 52 20.09 -1.45 -10.84
CA GLY A 52 19.49 -2.80 -10.90
C GLY A 52 18.53 -3.14 -9.75
N LYS A 53 18.28 -2.22 -8.82
CA LYS A 53 17.36 -2.42 -7.70
C LYS A 53 15.90 -2.36 -8.16
N GLN A 54 15.01 -3.04 -7.43
CA GLN A 54 13.58 -3.14 -7.74
C GLN A 54 12.76 -1.85 -7.55
N MET A 55 13.39 -0.76 -7.10
CA MET A 55 12.77 0.56 -6.90
C MET A 55 11.51 0.54 -6.01
N VAL A 56 11.49 -0.31 -4.98
CA VAL A 56 10.34 -0.53 -4.09
C VAL A 56 9.81 0.76 -3.48
N LEU A 57 10.69 1.66 -3.02
CA LEU A 57 10.30 2.94 -2.44
C LEU A 57 9.57 3.82 -3.46
N ALA A 58 10.14 3.97 -4.67
CA ALA A 58 9.53 4.76 -5.75
C ALA A 58 8.13 4.23 -6.10
N LYS A 59 7.99 2.90 -6.21
CA LYS A 59 6.68 2.26 -6.44
C LYS A 59 5.66 2.57 -5.34
N CYS A 60 6.08 2.59 -4.07
CA CYS A 60 5.21 2.94 -2.95
C CYS A 60 4.82 4.44 -2.98
N ILE A 61 5.74 5.33 -3.36
CA ILE A 61 5.47 6.76 -3.53
C ILE A 61 4.48 6.98 -4.67
N ASP A 62 4.70 6.35 -5.82
CA ASP A 62 3.81 6.47 -6.98
C ASP A 62 2.43 5.88 -6.70
N PHE A 63 2.36 4.79 -5.93
CA PHE A 63 1.10 4.24 -5.44
C PHE A 63 0.34 5.26 -4.60
N TYR A 64 1.00 5.87 -3.61
CA TYR A 64 0.38 6.84 -2.71
C TYR A 64 -0.17 8.07 -3.45
N HIS A 65 0.52 8.52 -4.49
CA HIS A 65 0.11 9.67 -5.31
C HIS A 65 -0.79 9.30 -6.50
N SER A 66 -1.17 8.02 -6.64
CA SER A 66 -1.90 7.57 -7.82
C SER A 66 -3.36 8.01 -7.82
N GLU A 67 -3.87 8.35 -9.01
CA GLU A 67 -5.30 8.58 -9.24
C GLU A 67 -6.11 7.34 -8.85
N ALA A 68 -5.60 6.13 -9.15
CA ALA A 68 -6.24 4.87 -8.78
C ALA A 68 -6.50 4.76 -7.27
N LEU A 69 -5.53 5.15 -6.43
CA LEU A 69 -5.73 5.16 -4.97
C LEU A 69 -6.73 6.24 -4.56
N ALA A 70 -6.65 7.44 -5.14
CA ALA A 70 -7.58 8.53 -4.85
C ALA A 70 -9.04 8.16 -5.19
N GLU A 71 -9.27 7.52 -6.33
CA GLU A 71 -10.58 7.01 -6.75
C GLU A 71 -11.07 5.87 -5.86
N LEU A 72 -10.18 4.95 -5.49
CA LEU A 72 -10.52 3.86 -4.57
C LEU A 72 -10.99 4.43 -3.22
N ILE A 73 -10.24 5.37 -2.64
CA ILE A 73 -10.58 6.03 -1.37
C ILE A 73 -11.97 6.68 -1.45
N LYS A 74 -12.26 7.44 -2.53
CA LYS A 74 -13.58 8.05 -2.75
C LYS A 74 -14.69 7.00 -2.78
N ARG A 75 -14.45 5.84 -3.40
CA ARG A 75 -15.46 4.78 -3.55
C ARG A 75 -15.76 4.03 -2.25
N VAL A 76 -14.77 3.89 -1.37
CA VAL A 76 -14.88 3.09 -0.13
C VAL A 76 -15.18 3.92 1.11
N LYS A 77 -15.01 5.25 1.06
CA LYS A 77 -15.30 6.14 2.19
C LYS A 77 -16.75 6.00 2.67
N GLY A 78 -16.93 5.79 3.97
CA GLY A 78 -18.25 5.71 4.61
C GLY A 78 -19.05 4.44 4.32
N LYS A 79 -18.45 3.42 3.70
CA LYS A 79 -19.09 2.12 3.49
C LYS A 79 -18.75 1.17 4.64
N PRO A 80 -19.74 0.57 5.30
CA PRO A 80 -19.49 -0.45 6.31
C PRO A 80 -18.97 -1.75 5.68
N ASP A 81 -18.38 -2.61 6.51
CA ASP A 81 -18.22 -4.01 6.14
C ASP A 81 -19.61 -4.66 6.11
N ASN A 82 -19.99 -5.24 4.96
CA ASN A 82 -21.24 -5.99 4.79
C ASN A 82 -21.21 -7.30 5.57
#